data_AF-A0A957SLD7-F1
#
_entry.id   AF-A0A957SLD7-F1
#
_cell.length_a   1.000
_cell.length_b   1.000
_cell.length_c   1.000
_cell.angle_alpha   90.00
_cell.angle_beta   90.00
_cell.angle_gamma   90.00
#
_symmetry.space_group_name_H-M   'P 1'
#
loop_
_entity.id
_entity.type
_entity.pdbx_description
1 polymer ?
#
loop_
_entity_poly.entity_id
_entity_poly.type
_entity_poly.pdbx_seq_one_letter_code
_entity_poly.pdbx_strand_id
1 'polypeptide(L)'
;VDLLSLHEAGAQQAAADADHADHGEFDPHIWHNVANAMQMVTNIRNALSAADPQHADVYAANAENYLAKLNDLDVWVRERVATLPAARRKLVTSHDTFGYFAAAYGFEIIGTAMGAASTEAADPSARDLAALAETIKAAGVPAIFAENVANP
;
A
#
# COMPACT_ATOMS: atom_id res chain seq x y z
N VAL A 1 63.67 -5.74 -14.42
CA VAL A 1 63.52 -6.69 -15.54
C VAL A 1 63.24 -8.05 -14.91
N ASP A 2 62.30 -8.81 -15.49
CA ASP A 2 61.64 -10.07 -15.06
C ASP A 2 60.64 -9.95 -13.88
N LEU A 3 59.33 -10.19 -14.00
CA LEU A 3 58.45 -11.16 -14.73
C LEU A 3 58.46 -12.62 -14.19
N LEU A 4 57.41 -12.89 -13.40
CA LEU A 4 56.56 -14.11 -13.31
C LEU A 4 57.01 -15.34 -12.49
N SER A 5 56.26 -15.61 -11.42
CA SER A 5 55.69 -16.93 -11.01
C SER A 5 54.75 -16.70 -9.79
N LEU A 6 53.43 -16.56 -9.98
CA LEU A 6 52.34 -17.58 -9.95
C LEU A 6 51.60 -17.69 -8.59
N HIS A 7 50.33 -17.27 -8.65
CA HIS A 7 49.11 -17.72 -7.95
C HIS A 7 49.13 -18.01 -6.43
N GLU A 8 48.29 -17.27 -5.69
CA GLU A 8 47.21 -17.85 -4.88
C GLU A 8 46.08 -16.83 -4.65
N ALA A 9 44.90 -17.39 -4.37
CA ALA A 9 43.56 -16.83 -4.45
C ALA A 9 43.19 -15.73 -3.43
N GLY A 10 42.14 -14.98 -3.75
CA GLY A 10 41.07 -14.72 -2.78
C GLY A 10 40.66 -13.26 -2.53
N ALA A 11 39.45 -12.95 -3.00
CA ALA A 11 38.43 -12.13 -2.35
C ALA A 11 38.49 -10.59 -2.41
N GLN A 12 37.30 -10.03 -2.70
CA GLN A 12 36.82 -8.65 -2.50
C GLN A 12 37.53 -7.55 -3.33
N GLN A 13 36.85 -6.66 -4.07
CA GLN A 13 35.57 -6.03 -3.78
C GLN A 13 35.03 -5.40 -5.08
N ALA A 14 34.00 -5.98 -5.68
CA ALA A 14 33.17 -5.27 -6.64
C ALA A 14 32.26 -4.32 -5.85
N ALA A 15 32.79 -3.13 -5.55
CA ALA A 15 32.03 -2.02 -5.01
C ALA A 15 31.70 -1.07 -6.17
N ALA A 16 30.64 -1.41 -6.90
CA ALA A 16 29.87 -0.49 -7.72
C ALA A 16 28.56 -1.21 -8.04
N ASP A 17 27.45 -0.49 -7.98
CA ASP A 17 26.10 -0.93 -8.33
C ASP A 17 25.29 -1.58 -7.19
N ALA A 18 25.06 -0.81 -6.12
CA ALA A 18 23.98 -1.07 -5.15
C ALA A 18 23.07 0.16 -4.94
N ASP A 19 22.98 1.06 -5.91
CA ASP A 19 22.17 2.30 -5.82
C ASP A 19 20.94 2.30 -6.75
N HIS A 20 20.34 1.13 -6.98
CA HIS A 20 19.00 1.03 -7.53
C HIS A 20 18.19 -0.03 -6.78
N ALA A 21 18.02 0.18 -5.48
CA ALA A 21 16.95 -0.47 -4.74
C ALA A 21 15.63 0.13 -5.27
N ASP A 22 14.94 -0.68 -6.05
CA ASP A 22 13.61 -0.45 -6.59
C ASP A 22 12.66 0.00 -5.47
N HIS A 23 12.25 1.27 -5.47
CA HIS A 23 11.23 1.79 -4.58
C HIS A 23 9.82 1.27 -4.94
N GLY A 24 9.69 0.33 -5.90
CA GLY A 24 8.43 -0.20 -6.41
C GLY A 24 7.97 -1.57 -5.88
N GLU A 25 8.71 -2.25 -4.99
CA GLU A 25 8.39 -3.66 -4.66
C GLU A 25 7.20 -3.84 -3.68
N PHE A 26 6.80 -2.80 -2.94
CA PHE A 26 5.76 -2.91 -1.91
C PHE A 26 4.64 -1.88 -2.09
N ASP A 27 3.38 -2.34 -2.01
CA ASP A 27 2.20 -1.46 -2.00
C ASP A 27 2.31 -0.44 -0.85
N PRO A 28 2.42 0.87 -1.16
CA PRO A 28 2.62 1.90 -0.15
C PRO A 28 1.32 2.27 0.59
N HIS A 29 0.15 1.83 0.13
CA HIS A 29 -1.16 2.28 0.60
C HIS A 29 -1.62 1.59 1.90
N ILE A 30 -0.66 1.38 2.81
CA ILE A 30 -0.81 0.62 4.05
C ILE A 30 -1.89 1.20 4.97
N TRP A 31 -2.21 2.49 4.84
CA TRP A 31 -3.17 3.21 5.68
C TRP A 31 -4.63 2.82 5.46
N HIS A 32 -4.95 2.15 4.34
CA HIS A 32 -6.32 1.69 4.10
C HIS A 32 -6.75 0.52 5.01
N ASN A 33 -5.80 -0.14 5.68
CA ASN A 33 -6.08 -0.99 6.83
C ASN A 33 -5.97 -0.16 8.12
N VAL A 34 -7.06 -0.03 8.87
CA VAL A 34 -7.08 0.81 10.09
C VAL A 34 -6.15 0.26 11.17
N ALA A 35 -5.94 -1.06 11.24
CA ALA A 35 -4.97 -1.65 12.16
C ALA A 35 -3.53 -1.19 11.85
N ASN A 36 -3.18 -1.04 10.58
CA ASN A 36 -1.90 -0.48 10.18
C ASN A 36 -1.80 1.00 10.59
N ALA A 37 -2.88 1.76 10.43
CA ALA A 37 -2.92 3.16 10.89
C ALA A 37 -2.72 3.28 12.40
N MET A 38 -3.31 2.39 13.20
CA MET A 38 -3.07 2.34 14.65
C MET A 38 -1.60 2.04 14.98
N GLN A 39 -0.96 1.13 14.23
CA GLN A 39 0.47 0.87 14.37
C GLN A 39 1.32 2.09 14.00
N MET A 40 0.97 2.80 12.92
CA MET A 40 1.64 4.04 12.52
C MET A 40 1.56 5.10 13.62
N VAL A 41 0.38 5.30 14.23
CA VAL A 41 0.20 6.24 15.36
C VAL A 41 1.05 5.85 16.56
N THR A 42 1.12 4.56 16.88
CA THR A 42 1.96 4.05 17.96
C THR A 42 3.44 4.32 17.69
N ASN A 43 3.89 4.11 16.45
CA ASN A 43 5.27 4.37 16.04
C ASN A 43 5.60 5.88 16.11
N ILE A 44 4.70 6.74 15.64
CA ILE A 44 4.84 8.20 15.69
C ILE A 44 4.94 8.67 17.15
N ARG A 45 4.04 8.22 18.02
CA ARG A 45 4.09 8.52 19.46
C ARG A 45 5.45 8.17 20.06
N ASN A 46 5.95 6.97 19.79
CA ASN A 46 7.22 6.49 20.33
C ASN A 46 8.39 7.34 19.81
N ALA A 47 8.42 7.63 18.51
CA ALA A 47 9.47 8.44 17.89
C ALA A 47 9.48 9.88 18.44
N LEU A 48 8.30 10.51 18.56
CA LEU A 48 8.18 11.85 19.13
C LEU A 48 8.57 11.88 20.61
N SER A 49 8.15 10.88 21.40
CA SER A 49 8.52 10.80 22.82
C SER A 49 10.02 10.60 23.03
N ALA A 50 10.69 9.87 22.13
CA ALA A 50 12.14 9.70 22.18
C ALA A 50 12.90 10.97 21.75
N ALA A 51 12.38 11.69 20.76
CA ALA A 51 12.98 12.93 20.25
C ALA A 51 12.76 14.13 21.19
N ASP A 52 11.62 14.16 21.88
CA ASP A 52 11.23 15.23 22.80
C ASP A 52 10.60 14.68 24.08
N PRO A 53 11.43 14.18 25.03
CA PRO A 53 10.93 13.53 26.25
C PRO A 53 10.14 14.45 27.18
N GLN A 54 10.33 15.77 27.10
CA GLN A 54 9.62 16.73 27.94
C GLN A 54 8.12 16.79 27.61
N HIS A 55 7.74 16.41 26.39
CA HIS A 55 6.36 16.40 25.92
C HIS A 55 5.78 14.99 25.74
N ALA A 56 6.48 13.95 26.24
CA ALA A 56 6.07 12.55 26.07
C ALA A 56 4.63 12.27 26.54
N ASP A 57 4.22 12.84 27.68
CA ASP A 57 2.85 12.68 28.22
C ASP A 57 1.79 13.29 27.28
N VAL A 58 2.11 14.39 26.61
CA VAL A 58 1.22 15.03 25.63
C VAL A 58 1.05 14.12 24.40
N TYR A 59 2.15 13.55 23.90
CA TYR A 59 2.09 12.61 22.78
C TYR A 59 1.33 11.33 23.15
N ALA A 60 1.51 10.83 24.37
CA ALA A 60 0.78 9.66 24.88
C ALA A 60 -0.73 9.93 24.92
N ALA A 61 -1.16 11.03 25.54
CA ALA A 61 -2.57 11.41 25.62
C ALA A 61 -3.20 11.62 24.23
N ASN A 62 -2.48 12.27 23.31
CA ASN A 62 -2.95 12.46 21.95
C ASN A 62 -3.08 11.14 21.18
N ALA A 63 -2.10 10.25 21.33
CA ALA A 63 -2.12 8.94 20.70
C ALA A 63 -3.27 8.08 21.24
N GLU A 64 -3.50 8.03 22.55
CA GLU A 64 -4.63 7.30 23.14
C GLU A 64 -5.97 7.80 22.58
N ASN A 65 -6.18 9.12 22.58
CA ASN A 65 -7.41 9.72 22.05
C ASN A 65 -7.62 9.39 20.56
N TYR A 66 -6.55 9.37 19.77
CA TYR A 66 -6.64 9.09 18.34
C TYR A 66 -6.79 7.59 18.05
N LEU A 67 -6.14 6.72 18.83
CA LEU A 67 -6.29 5.27 18.74
C LEU A 67 -7.73 4.85 19.07
N ALA A 68 -8.39 5.49 20.02
CA ALA A 68 -9.81 5.26 20.29
C ALA A 68 -10.68 5.57 19.06
N LYS A 69 -10.43 6.71 18.40
CA LYS A 69 -11.14 7.07 17.16
C LYS A 69 -10.88 6.09 16.02
N LEU A 70 -9.65 5.59 15.89
CA LEU A 70 -9.32 4.57 14.88
C LEU A 70 -9.98 3.23 15.20
N ASN A 71 -10.07 2.84 16.47
CA ASN A 71 -10.81 1.65 16.86
C ASN A 71 -12.30 1.77 16.49
N ASP A 72 -12.93 2.91 16.81
CA ASP A 72 -14.32 3.17 16.44
C ASP A 72 -14.51 3.16 14.92
N LEU A 73 -13.53 3.69 14.17
CA LEU A 73 -13.53 3.65 12.71
C LEU A 73 -13.43 2.22 12.16
N ASP A 74 -12.52 1.37 12.67
CA ASP A 74 -12.39 -0.02 12.23
C ASP A 74 -13.70 -0.80 12.46
N VAL A 75 -14.31 -0.62 13.64
CA VAL A 75 -15.62 -1.21 13.96
C VAL A 75 -16.68 -0.73 12.97
N TRP A 76 -16.77 0.59 12.75
CA TRP A 76 -17.74 1.17 11.83
C TRP A 76 -17.56 0.66 10.39
N VAL A 77 -16.31 0.55 9.91
CA VAL A 77 -16.03 0.01 8.57
C VAL A 77 -16.49 -1.45 8.48
N ARG A 78 -16.16 -2.28 9.47
CA ARG A 78 -16.57 -3.69 9.50
C ARG A 78 -18.09 -3.84 9.50
N GLU A 79 -18.79 -3.07 10.31
CA GLU A 79 -20.26 -3.05 10.36
C GLU A 79 -20.86 -2.65 9.00
N ARG A 80 -20.31 -1.60 8.38
CA ARG A 80 -20.77 -1.15 7.07
C ARG A 80 -20.54 -2.19 5.98
N VAL A 81 -19.38 -2.82 5.95
CA VAL A 81 -19.06 -3.89 5.00
C VAL A 81 -19.91 -5.14 5.24
N ALA A 82 -20.25 -5.44 6.49
CA ALA A 82 -21.14 -6.56 6.82
C ALA A 82 -22.56 -6.40 6.22
N THR A 83 -23.02 -5.17 5.94
CA THR A 83 -24.29 -4.94 5.23
C THR A 83 -24.29 -5.43 3.78
N LEU A 84 -23.11 -5.67 3.20
CA LEU A 84 -22.95 -6.20 1.85
C LEU A 84 -22.81 -7.73 1.89
N PRO A 85 -23.60 -8.47 1.12
CA PRO A 85 -23.36 -9.89 0.88
C PRO A 85 -21.95 -10.12 0.36
N ALA A 86 -21.26 -11.17 0.81
CA ALA A 86 -19.87 -11.46 0.42
C ALA A 86 -19.68 -11.51 -1.10
N ALA A 87 -20.65 -12.07 -1.84
CA ALA A 87 -20.63 -12.13 -3.31
C ALA A 87 -20.61 -10.75 -4.00
N ARG A 88 -21.00 -9.68 -3.28
CA ARG A 88 -20.99 -8.29 -3.77
C ARG A 88 -19.78 -7.48 -3.30
N ARG A 89 -18.87 -8.07 -2.53
CA ARG A 89 -17.63 -7.42 -2.05
C ARG A 89 -16.53 -7.53 -3.10
N LYS A 90 -16.82 -6.98 -4.28
CA LYS A 90 -15.94 -6.96 -5.44
C LYS A 90 -15.66 -5.52 -5.80
N LEU A 91 -14.39 -5.19 -6.00
CA LEU A 91 -13.94 -3.84 -6.33
C LEU A 91 -13.27 -3.83 -7.69
N VAL A 92 -13.51 -2.74 -8.42
CA VAL A 92 -12.72 -2.33 -9.58
C VAL A 92 -12.27 -0.90 -9.30
N THR A 93 -10.97 -0.67 -9.36
CA THR A 93 -10.34 0.59 -8.95
C THR A 93 -9.60 1.23 -10.12
N SER A 94 -9.32 2.53 -10.04
CA SER A 94 -8.48 3.23 -11.02
C SER A 94 -7.03 2.75 -10.97
N HIS A 95 -6.44 2.59 -9.79
CA HIS A 95 -5.08 2.05 -9.57
C HIS A 95 -5.10 1.00 -8.45
N ASP A 96 -4.02 0.23 -8.27
CA ASP A 96 -3.86 -0.75 -7.18
C ASP A 96 -3.55 -0.06 -5.85
N THR A 97 -4.58 0.53 -5.24
CA THR A 97 -4.48 1.33 -4.00
C THR A 97 -5.24 0.73 -2.83
N PHE A 98 -6.17 -0.18 -3.10
CA PHE A 98 -7.08 -0.75 -2.10
C PHE A 98 -6.67 -2.16 -1.64
N GLY A 99 -5.46 -2.63 -1.95
CA GLY A 99 -4.97 -3.96 -1.55
C GLY A 99 -5.14 -4.24 -0.05
N TYR A 100 -4.65 -3.33 0.79
CA TYR A 100 -4.80 -3.42 2.25
C TYR A 100 -6.25 -3.33 2.73
N PHE A 101 -7.10 -2.53 2.08
CA PHE A 101 -8.52 -2.46 2.40
C PHE A 101 -9.20 -3.80 2.11
N ALA A 102 -8.94 -4.34 0.91
CA ALA A 102 -9.52 -5.58 0.45
C ALA A 102 -9.15 -6.75 1.36
N ALA A 103 -7.87 -6.84 1.74
CA ALA A 103 -7.39 -7.82 2.71
C ALA A 103 -8.02 -7.66 4.10
N ALA A 104 -8.13 -6.44 4.62
CA ALA A 104 -8.61 -6.19 5.99
C ALA A 104 -10.13 -6.41 6.15
N TYR A 105 -10.91 -6.15 5.10
CA TYR A 105 -12.38 -6.13 5.17
C TYR A 105 -13.07 -7.14 4.25
N GLY A 106 -12.31 -7.99 3.56
CA GLY A 106 -12.84 -9.12 2.79
C GLY A 106 -13.48 -8.70 1.47
N PHE A 107 -12.79 -7.84 0.72
CA PHE A 107 -13.11 -7.59 -0.68
C PHE A 107 -12.15 -8.34 -1.60
N GLU A 108 -12.64 -8.62 -2.81
CA GLU A 108 -11.86 -9.11 -3.93
C GLU A 108 -11.64 -7.96 -4.92
N ILE A 109 -10.39 -7.70 -5.29
CA ILE A 109 -10.06 -6.76 -6.37
C ILE A 109 -10.13 -7.52 -7.68
N ILE A 110 -11.11 -7.16 -8.51
CA ILE A 110 -11.41 -7.82 -9.78
C ILE A 110 -10.53 -7.28 -10.92
N GLY A 111 -10.04 -6.06 -10.79
CA GLY A 111 -9.13 -5.43 -11.73
C GLY A 111 -8.88 -3.97 -11.39
N THR A 112 -7.80 -3.45 -11.92
CA THR A 112 -7.43 -2.04 -11.83
C THR A 112 -7.38 -1.44 -13.23
N ALA A 113 -7.78 -0.18 -13.40
CA ALA A 113 -7.69 0.50 -14.70
C ALA A 113 -6.25 0.86 -15.08
N MET A 114 -5.39 1.04 -14.08
CA MET A 114 -3.96 1.29 -14.17
C MET A 114 -3.26 0.20 -13.36
N GLY A 115 -2.26 -0.47 -13.94
CA GLY A 115 -1.55 -1.58 -13.28
C GLY A 115 -0.85 -1.15 -12.00
N ALA A 116 -0.52 -2.12 -11.15
CA ALA A 116 0.07 -1.91 -9.80
C ALA A 116 1.42 -1.20 -9.76
N ALA A 117 2.07 -1.03 -10.91
CA ALA A 117 3.38 -0.43 -11.04
C ALA A 117 3.32 0.68 -12.07
N SER A 118 3.11 1.91 -11.62
CA SER A 118 3.84 3.12 -12.06
C SER A 118 3.11 4.35 -11.52
N THR A 119 3.86 5.20 -10.83
CA THR A 119 3.62 6.64 -10.76
C THR A 119 2.89 7.12 -12.02
N GLU A 120 1.68 7.71 -11.92
CA GLU A 120 1.13 8.79 -12.78
C GLU A 120 1.40 8.82 -14.31
N ALA A 121 2.05 7.84 -14.96
CA ALA A 121 2.92 8.11 -16.11
C ALA A 121 2.60 7.29 -17.37
N ALA A 122 1.60 6.42 -17.33
CA ALA A 122 1.08 5.82 -18.55
C ALA A 122 -0.43 5.62 -18.43
N ASP A 123 -1.18 6.37 -19.25
CA ASP A 123 -2.59 6.09 -19.49
C ASP A 123 -2.74 4.65 -20.00
N PRO A 124 -3.76 3.91 -19.56
CA PRO A 124 -4.01 2.56 -20.04
C PRO A 124 -4.26 2.57 -21.55
N SER A 125 -3.72 1.56 -22.26
CA SER A 125 -3.98 1.45 -23.70
C SER A 125 -5.44 1.13 -23.97
N ALA A 126 -5.93 1.43 -25.19
CA ALA A 126 -7.30 1.06 -25.60
C ALA A 126 -7.56 -0.46 -25.47
N ARG A 127 -6.52 -1.29 -25.60
CA ARG A 127 -6.60 -2.74 -25.40
C ARG A 127 -6.83 -3.09 -23.93
N ASP A 128 -6.13 -2.41 -23.01
CA ASP A 128 -6.25 -2.65 -21.57
C ASP A 128 -7.63 -2.21 -21.07
N LEU A 129 -8.12 -1.07 -21.55
CA LEU A 129 -9.48 -0.59 -21.27
C LEU A 129 -10.55 -1.57 -21.80
N ALA A 130 -10.38 -2.11 -23.00
CA ALA A 130 -11.31 -3.10 -23.55
C ALA A 130 -11.30 -4.40 -22.74
N ALA A 131 -10.12 -4.88 -22.32
CA ALA A 131 -9.99 -6.06 -21.47
C ALA A 131 -10.64 -5.84 -20.10
N LEU A 132 -10.42 -4.68 -19.48
CA LEU A 132 -11.06 -4.31 -18.22
C LEU A 132 -12.59 -4.25 -18.34
N ALA A 133 -13.11 -3.65 -19.42
CA ALA A 133 -14.55 -3.58 -19.66
C ALA A 133 -15.20 -4.96 -19.75
N GLU A 134 -14.55 -5.92 -20.42
CA GLU A 134 -15.02 -7.30 -20.47
C GLU A 134 -14.95 -8.00 -19.10
N THR A 135 -13.86 -7.78 -18.34
CA THR A 135 -13.73 -8.28 -16.97
C THR A 135 -14.84 -7.74 -16.05
N ILE A 136 -15.15 -6.44 -16.12
CA ILE A 136 -16.23 -5.81 -15.33
C ILE A 136 -17.58 -6.46 -15.67
N LYS A 137 -17.89 -6.62 -16.96
CA LYS A 137 -19.14 -7.25 -17.42
C LYS A 137 -19.25 -8.70 -16.93
N ALA A 138 -18.17 -9.47 -17.07
CA ALA A 138 -18.14 -10.87 -16.67
C ALA A 138 -18.26 -11.08 -15.15
N ALA A 139 -17.64 -10.19 -14.36
CA ALA A 139 -17.63 -10.28 -12.91
C ALA A 139 -18.93 -9.79 -12.24
N GLY A 140 -19.81 -9.13 -13.00
CA GLY A 140 -21.10 -8.61 -12.50
C GLY A 140 -20.92 -7.58 -11.39
N VAL A 141 -19.84 -6.78 -11.45
CA VAL A 141 -19.48 -5.85 -10.38
C VAL A 141 -20.53 -4.73 -10.29
N PRO A 142 -21.11 -4.46 -9.10
CA PRO A 142 -22.19 -3.48 -8.95
C PRO A 142 -21.71 -2.02 -8.93
N ALA A 143 -20.42 -1.75 -8.80
CA ALA A 143 -19.85 -0.40 -8.72
C ALA A 143 -18.37 -0.36 -9.18
N ILE A 144 -17.98 0.76 -9.79
CA ILE A 144 -16.59 1.11 -10.14
C ILE A 144 -16.25 2.35 -9.32
N PHE A 145 -15.08 2.37 -8.66
CA PHE A 145 -14.61 3.51 -7.89
C PHE A 145 -13.47 4.21 -8.64
N ALA A 146 -13.67 5.50 -8.94
CA ALA A 146 -12.63 6.37 -9.49
C ALA A 146 -12.04 7.22 -8.37
N GLU A 147 -10.71 7.37 -8.36
CA GLU A 147 -10.00 8.19 -7.38
C GLU A 147 -9.87 9.64 -7.85
N ASN A 148 -9.87 10.57 -6.90
CA ASN A 148 -9.72 12.01 -7.15
C ASN A 148 -8.24 12.47 -7.19
N VAL A 149 -7.32 11.55 -7.51
CA VAL A 149 -5.89 11.84 -7.71
C VAL A 149 -5.47 11.71 -9.17
N ALA A 150 -6.30 11.10 -10.02
CA ALA A 150 -6.13 11.11 -11.47
C ALA A 150 -7.17 12.05 -12.11
N ASN A 151 -6.78 12.75 -13.16
CA ASN A 151 -7.68 13.65 -13.90
C ASN A 151 -8.83 12.81 -14.53
N PRO A 152 -10.11 13.18 -14.32
CA PRO A 152 -11.27 12.35 -14.68
C PRO A 152 -11.49 12.20 -16.19
#